data_AF-A0A4Y2KH89-F1
#
_entry.id   AF-A0A4Y2KH89-F1
#
_cell.length_a   1.000
_cell.length_b   1.000
_cell.length_c   1.000
_cell.angle_alpha   90.00
_cell.angle_beta   90.00
_cell.angle_gamma   90.00
#
_symmetry.space_group_name_H-M   'P 1'
#
loop_
_entity.id
_entity.type
_entity.pdbx_description
1 polymer ?
#
loop_
_entity_poly.entity_id
_entity_poly.type
_entity_poly.pdbx_seq_one_letter_code
_entity_poly.pdbx_strand_id
1 'polypeptide(L)'
;MQKSGLSCQQDYVRINIAGTSDVYQFCSSDSNKNPITAFDNVTVTYYVSTSGYVRNTGFTLEYSIRTLECLKKNTFKCDNNSCVTEDKVCNGLKDCENGADEIGCETGVLSIKGVLEARENAVSWLKQKRTSAWRWKENTPRAVVALYLASAANFNGTVLEEELMAKQTELKTAVALLRPSLTNSELSIYIHALLVTCHSPRQFYGNNLVKRLKEQVEEAGNFTHPLAYVALCNANESWPLRASSDLNTILRSNSEYPFVKDIQAMALMALSCEANRGRNGDNRMFTHPTLTLYKNTIHHFKKVQAHDGSFGNVYTTALITQALLSSGQEDSKDWKLNAAIKYLMKELKSPSVDFLATYLALPILNGKSLIDMSYLNCSANPRKHGDGPVSEINDYLGPKMRVRYSLYIGDEKDVIHTISLRVPENYTASEVMEMAEVEDPKYKFEWKMTSGKMYVYEIAKVTNDPESGKFWLLYVGGANSSEPLTHSTKGPDKVIMGDGEHLILWYKIATI
;
A
#
# COMPACT_ATOMS: atom_id res chain seq x y z
N MET A 1 -40.26 52.55 36.78
CA MET A 1 -41.31 53.59 36.87
C MET A 1 -42.62 53.00 36.39
N GLN A 2 -43.69 53.30 37.10
CA GLN A 2 -45.01 52.65 37.06
C GLN A 2 -45.95 53.37 36.06
N LYS A 3 -46.96 52.62 35.57
CA LYS A 3 -48.21 53.01 34.88
C LYS A 3 -48.16 53.36 33.38
N SER A 4 -48.67 52.41 32.59
CA SER A 4 -49.84 52.64 31.71
C SER A 4 -50.72 51.39 31.74
N GLY A 5 -51.59 51.32 32.76
CA GLY A 5 -52.70 50.37 32.76
C GLY A 5 -53.72 50.73 31.69
N LEU A 6 -54.36 49.68 31.15
CA LEU A 6 -55.58 49.61 30.30
C LEU A 6 -55.44 49.12 28.85
N SER A 7 -54.25 48.85 28.29
CA SER A 7 -54.15 48.54 26.85
C SER A 7 -54.14 47.06 26.44
N CYS A 8 -54.05 46.09 27.37
CA CYS A 8 -53.82 44.68 27.03
C CYS A 8 -54.99 43.73 27.33
N GLN A 9 -56.20 44.26 27.57
CA GLN A 9 -57.38 43.43 27.89
C GLN A 9 -58.13 42.93 26.65
N GLN A 10 -57.89 43.54 25.47
CA GLN A 10 -58.62 43.23 24.24
C GLN A 10 -57.77 42.40 23.27
N ASP A 11 -56.59 42.88 22.90
CA ASP A 11 -55.70 42.20 21.95
C ASP A 11 -54.28 42.07 22.52
N TYR A 12 -53.74 40.84 22.58
CA TYR A 12 -52.37 40.60 23.03
C TYR A 12 -51.73 39.36 22.38
N VAL A 13 -50.40 39.33 22.35
CA VAL A 13 -49.61 38.14 22.05
C VAL A 13 -48.74 37.78 23.25
N ARG A 14 -48.69 36.50 23.60
CA ARG A 14 -47.94 35.95 24.72
C ARG A 14 -47.00 34.85 24.23
N ILE A 15 -45.73 34.95 24.61
CA ILE A 15 -44.67 34.02 24.28
C ILE A 15 -44.24 33.32 25.57
N ASN A 16 -44.27 31.98 25.55
CA ASN A 16 -43.85 31.12 26.66
C ASN A 16 -42.71 30.20 26.21
N ILE A 17 -41.68 30.05 27.03
CA ILE A 17 -40.52 29.19 26.74
C ILE A 17 -40.60 27.96 27.64
N ALA A 18 -40.69 26.78 27.02
CA ALA A 18 -40.73 25.50 27.74
C ALA A 18 -39.56 25.35 28.72
N GLY A 19 -39.82 24.77 29.89
CA GLY A 19 -38.79 24.56 30.92
C GLY A 19 -38.39 25.80 31.72
N THR A 20 -38.93 27.00 31.42
CA THR A 20 -38.69 28.24 32.18
C THR A 20 -40.00 28.80 32.75
N SER A 21 -39.90 29.68 33.75
CA SER A 21 -41.04 30.45 34.26
C SER A 21 -41.25 31.79 33.54
N ASP A 22 -40.49 32.06 32.48
CA ASP A 22 -40.48 33.35 31.80
C ASP A 22 -41.65 33.46 30.81
N VAL A 23 -42.53 34.42 31.05
CA VAL A 23 -43.70 34.70 30.19
C VAL A 23 -43.64 36.14 29.71
N TYR A 24 -43.56 36.32 28.40
CA TYR A 24 -43.53 37.63 27.75
C TYR A 24 -44.89 37.94 27.13
N GLN A 25 -45.47 39.10 27.40
CA GLN A 25 -46.76 39.52 26.83
C GLN A 25 -46.63 40.91 26.20
N PHE A 26 -47.13 41.04 24.97
CA PHE A 26 -47.07 42.26 24.16
C PHE A 26 -48.47 42.65 23.69
N CYS A 27 -48.74 43.96 23.65
CA CYS A 27 -50.00 44.55 23.21
C CYS A 27 -49.82 45.34 21.90
N SER A 28 -50.90 45.80 21.27
CA SER A 28 -50.84 46.45 19.94
C SER A 28 -49.98 47.73 19.86
N SER A 29 -49.66 48.35 21.00
CA SER A 29 -48.83 49.55 21.12
C SER A 29 -47.36 49.25 21.42
N ASP A 30 -47.00 47.98 21.66
CA ASP A 30 -45.65 47.57 22.00
C ASP A 30 -44.83 47.28 20.74
N SER A 31 -43.75 48.05 20.55
CA SER A 31 -42.67 47.68 19.65
C SER A 31 -41.49 47.22 20.49
N ASN A 32 -41.34 45.90 20.67
CA ASN A 32 -40.21 45.37 21.41
C ASN A 32 -38.94 45.49 20.55
N LYS A 33 -37.96 46.28 21.00
CA LYS A 33 -36.69 46.51 20.29
C LYS A 33 -35.60 45.50 20.64
N ASN A 34 -35.84 44.62 21.63
CA ASN A 34 -34.86 43.63 22.08
C ASN A 34 -35.30 42.21 21.70
N PRO A 35 -34.43 41.40 21.08
CA PRO A 35 -34.78 40.02 20.72
C PRO A 35 -34.94 39.15 21.96
N ILE A 36 -36.05 38.40 22.05
CA ILE A 36 -36.20 37.32 23.02
C ILE A 36 -35.38 36.13 22.53
N THR A 37 -34.46 35.65 23.37
CA THR A 37 -33.65 34.45 23.08
C THR A 37 -34.20 33.28 23.89
N ALA A 38 -34.57 32.20 23.22
CA ALA A 38 -35.09 30.98 23.83
C ALA A 38 -34.21 29.78 23.45
N PHE A 39 -33.95 28.89 24.40
CA PHE A 39 -33.13 27.68 24.22
C PHE A 39 -33.95 26.38 24.18
N ASP A 40 -35.27 26.49 24.28
CA ASP A 40 -36.23 25.38 24.27
C ASP A 40 -37.50 25.80 23.51
N ASN A 41 -38.43 24.88 23.33
CA ASN A 41 -39.66 25.05 22.57
C ASN A 41 -40.44 26.30 23.02
N VAL A 42 -40.70 27.17 22.05
CA VAL A 42 -41.45 28.40 22.27
C VAL A 42 -42.90 28.22 21.85
N THR A 43 -43.83 28.52 22.74
CA THR A 43 -45.26 28.55 22.45
C THR A 43 -45.73 30.00 22.34
N VAL A 44 -46.27 30.37 21.18
CA VAL A 44 -46.85 31.69 20.94
C VAL A 44 -48.37 31.58 20.97
N THR A 45 -49.00 32.33 21.85
CA THR A 45 -50.46 32.38 22.00
C THR A 45 -50.92 33.81 21.78
N TYR A 46 -51.96 34.01 20.97
CA TYR A 46 -52.52 35.34 20.75
C TYR A 46 -54.01 35.34 21.09
N TYR A 47 -54.50 36.51 21.47
CA TYR A 47 -55.91 36.75 21.74
C TYR A 47 -56.31 38.06 21.06
N VAL A 48 -57.45 38.05 20.37
CA VAL A 48 -58.02 39.21 19.68
C VAL A 48 -59.50 39.29 20.03
N SER A 49 -59.96 40.45 20.49
CA SER A 49 -61.35 40.70 20.87
C SER A 49 -62.15 41.19 19.67
N THR A 50 -63.07 40.37 19.16
CA THR A 50 -63.93 40.75 18.03
C THR A 50 -65.26 41.34 18.50
N SER A 51 -65.38 42.67 18.51
CA SER A 51 -66.67 43.36 18.63
C SER A 51 -66.84 44.42 17.54
N GLY A 52 -67.37 44.00 16.38
CA GLY A 52 -67.90 44.88 15.32
C GLY A 52 -66.88 45.64 14.46
N TYR A 53 -67.00 45.49 13.13
CA TYR A 53 -66.21 46.13 12.05
C TYR A 53 -64.68 46.11 12.25
N VAL A 54 -64.09 44.95 11.96
CA VAL A 54 -62.63 44.73 11.95
C VAL A 54 -61.95 45.62 10.91
N ARG A 55 -61.11 46.57 11.34
CA ARG A 55 -60.06 47.15 10.49
C ARG A 55 -58.71 46.53 10.90
N ASN A 56 -58.20 45.63 10.06
CA ASN A 56 -56.84 45.06 10.07
C ASN A 56 -56.11 45.04 11.43
N THR A 57 -56.49 44.12 12.32
CA THR A 57 -55.76 43.81 13.55
C THR A 57 -54.94 42.54 13.37
N GLY A 58 -53.64 42.58 13.60
CA GLY A 58 -52.75 41.42 13.49
C GLY A 58 -51.38 41.69 14.11
N PHE A 59 -50.67 40.62 14.44
CA PHE A 59 -49.31 40.67 14.97
C PHE A 59 -48.33 40.12 13.92
N THR A 60 -47.21 40.80 13.72
CA THR A 60 -46.10 40.29 12.88
C THR A 60 -44.94 39.92 13.79
N LEU A 61 -44.54 38.66 13.74
CA LEU A 61 -43.38 38.14 14.46
C LEU A 61 -42.25 37.89 13.46
N GLU A 62 -41.12 38.57 13.66
CA GLU A 62 -39.88 38.25 12.97
C GLU A 62 -39.01 37.41 13.90
N TYR A 63 -38.57 36.24 13.44
CA TYR A 63 -37.72 35.34 14.20
C TYR A 63 -36.54 34.87 13.34
N SER A 64 -35.40 34.68 13.98
CA SER A 64 -34.24 34.05 13.36
C SER A 64 -33.82 32.86 14.22
N ILE A 65 -33.76 31.68 13.62
CA ILE A 65 -33.20 30.50 14.28
C ILE A 65 -31.69 30.59 14.10
N ARG A 66 -30.97 30.94 15.17
CA ARG A 66 -29.51 30.88 15.19
C ARG A 66 -29.07 29.55 15.76
N THR A 67 -28.22 28.83 15.03
CA THR A 67 -27.60 27.61 15.52
C THR A 67 -26.61 27.99 16.61
N LEU A 68 -26.91 27.67 17.87
CA LEU A 68 -25.93 27.81 18.95
C LEU A 68 -24.85 26.74 18.74
N GLU A 69 -23.66 27.18 18.36
CA GLU A 69 -22.45 26.36 18.52
C GLU A 69 -22.32 25.99 20.00
N CYS A 70 -21.96 24.74 20.26
CA CYS A 70 -21.99 24.12 21.58
C CYS A 70 -21.34 25.01 22.66
N LEU A 71 -22.15 25.50 23.61
CA LEU A 71 -21.78 26.54 24.58
C LEU A 71 -20.67 26.14 25.58
N LYS A 72 -20.29 24.86 25.65
CA LYS A 72 -19.24 24.36 26.55
C LYS A 72 -17.91 24.31 25.80
N LYS A 73 -16.86 24.86 26.40
CA LYS A 73 -15.47 24.59 25.96
C LYS A 73 -15.25 23.08 25.91
N ASN A 74 -14.53 22.61 24.88
CA ASN A 74 -14.22 21.20 24.64
C ASN A 74 -15.45 20.34 24.31
N THR A 75 -16.30 20.81 23.39
CA THR A 75 -17.41 20.02 22.84
C THR A 75 -17.41 20.05 21.32
N PHE A 76 -17.77 18.93 20.71
CA PHE A 76 -17.87 18.73 19.26
C PHE A 76 -19.34 18.65 18.85
N LYS A 77 -19.65 19.21 17.68
CA LYS A 77 -21.00 19.32 17.16
C LYS A 77 -21.28 18.21 16.15
N CYS A 78 -22.28 17.39 16.44
CA CYS A 78 -22.82 16.40 15.50
C CYS A 78 -23.72 17.05 14.44
N ASP A 79 -23.93 16.37 13.31
CA ASP A 79 -24.75 16.89 12.20
C ASP A 79 -26.22 17.13 12.58
N ASN A 80 -26.74 16.43 13.59
CA ASN A 80 -28.10 16.61 14.12
C ASN A 80 -28.21 17.74 15.17
N ASN A 81 -27.22 18.63 15.26
CA ASN A 81 -27.09 19.70 16.27
C ASN A 81 -26.99 19.22 17.73
N SER A 82 -26.72 17.93 17.97
CA SER A 82 -26.31 17.46 19.30
C SER A 82 -24.84 17.76 19.57
N CYS A 83 -24.48 17.86 20.84
CA CYS A 83 -23.12 18.17 21.28
C CYS A 83 -22.56 17.00 22.11
N VAL A 84 -21.41 16.49 21.70
CA VAL A 84 -20.63 15.52 22.47
C VAL A 84 -19.41 16.21 23.08
N THR A 85 -18.88 15.67 24.17
CA THR A 85 -17.66 16.22 24.78
C THR A 85 -16.44 15.81 23.97
N GLU A 86 -15.36 16.59 24.00
CA GLU A 86 -14.16 16.34 23.18
C GLU A 86 -13.47 15.01 23.53
N ASP A 87 -13.59 14.52 24.77
CA ASP A 87 -13.17 13.18 25.17
C ASP A 87 -13.97 12.04 24.52
N LYS A 88 -15.10 12.37 23.88
CA LYS A 88 -15.94 11.45 23.12
C LYS A 88 -15.75 11.55 21.61
N VAL A 89 -14.89 12.45 21.15
CA VAL A 89 -14.50 12.54 19.75
C VAL A 89 -13.33 11.60 19.55
N CYS A 90 -13.38 10.75 18.52
CA CYS A 90 -12.34 9.75 18.24
C CYS A 90 -12.16 8.71 19.36
N ASN A 91 -13.20 8.39 20.11
CA ASN A 91 -13.10 7.45 21.24
C ASN A 91 -13.41 5.99 20.83
N GLY A 92 -13.69 5.74 19.54
CA GLY A 92 -14.05 4.43 19.00
C GLY A 92 -15.49 4.01 19.32
N LEU A 93 -16.31 4.91 19.84
CA LEU A 93 -17.73 4.71 20.11
C LEU A 93 -18.52 5.76 19.35
N LYS A 94 -19.62 5.32 18.72
CA LYS A 94 -20.54 6.21 18.03
C LYS A 94 -21.39 6.97 19.07
N ASP A 95 -20.92 8.12 19.51
CA ASP A 95 -21.63 9.06 20.39
C ASP A 95 -22.51 10.04 19.59
N CYS A 96 -22.19 10.37 18.33
CA CYS A 96 -23.13 11.05 17.41
C CYS A 96 -24.08 10.06 16.73
N GLU A 97 -25.34 10.44 16.53
CA GLU A 97 -26.37 9.59 15.88
C GLU A 97 -25.99 9.13 14.45
N ASN A 98 -25.19 9.93 13.75
CA ASN A 98 -24.63 9.63 12.43
C ASN A 98 -23.15 9.18 12.46
N GLY A 99 -22.49 9.23 13.62
CA GLY A 99 -21.09 8.83 13.81
C GLY A 99 -20.07 9.88 13.34
N ALA A 100 -20.50 11.13 13.17
CA ALA A 100 -19.61 12.24 12.78
C ALA A 100 -18.46 12.51 13.75
N ASP A 101 -18.64 12.18 15.02
CA ASP A 101 -17.62 12.21 16.07
C ASP A 101 -16.45 11.25 15.83
N GLU A 102 -16.64 10.26 14.95
CA GLU A 102 -15.61 9.28 14.59
C GLU A 102 -15.11 9.49 13.14
N ILE A 103 -15.62 10.50 12.42
CA ILE A 103 -15.22 10.83 11.05
C ILE A 103 -13.99 11.75 11.08
N GLY A 104 -12.92 11.34 10.40
CA GLY A 104 -11.66 12.12 10.34
C GLY A 104 -10.75 11.92 11.56
N CYS A 105 -11.13 11.00 12.45
CA CYS A 105 -10.34 10.58 13.60
C CYS A 105 -9.29 9.54 13.22
N GLU A 106 -8.10 9.63 13.82
CA GLU A 106 -7.15 8.51 13.87
C GLU A 106 -7.72 7.43 14.79
N THR A 107 -8.71 6.65 14.35
CA THR A 107 -9.24 5.50 15.11
C THR A 107 -8.42 4.25 14.82
N GLY A 108 -8.62 3.21 15.63
CA GLY A 108 -8.01 1.90 15.37
C GLY A 108 -6.49 1.92 15.40
N VAL A 109 -5.83 1.38 14.38
CA VAL A 109 -4.35 1.33 14.33
C VAL A 109 -3.71 2.71 14.33
N LEU A 110 -4.33 3.69 13.68
CA LEU A 110 -3.75 5.05 13.54
C LEU A 110 -3.69 5.78 14.89
N SER A 111 -4.59 5.48 15.82
CA SER A 111 -4.62 6.05 17.18
C SER A 111 -3.39 5.68 18.04
N ILE A 112 -2.65 4.63 17.66
CA ILE A 112 -1.62 4.05 18.51
C ILE A 112 -0.34 4.90 18.42
N LYS A 113 0.07 5.46 19.55
CA LYS A 113 1.27 6.29 19.68
C LYS A 113 2.50 5.63 19.03
N GLY A 114 3.11 6.36 18.09
CA GLY A 114 4.33 5.96 17.39
C GLY A 114 4.10 5.18 16.09
N VAL A 115 2.85 4.83 15.74
CA VAL A 115 2.54 4.14 14.48
C VAL A 115 2.93 4.98 13.26
N LEU A 116 2.62 6.28 13.27
CA LEU A 116 3.01 7.19 12.18
C LEU A 116 4.53 7.18 11.94
N GLU A 117 5.32 7.36 13.00
CA GLU A 117 6.78 7.34 12.95
C GLU A 117 7.32 5.96 12.50
N ALA A 118 6.73 4.87 13.01
CA ALA A 118 7.11 3.52 12.60
C ALA A 118 6.81 3.26 11.11
N ARG A 119 5.68 3.76 10.61
CA ARG A 119 5.29 3.68 9.21
C ARG A 119 6.30 4.42 8.32
N GLU A 120 6.62 5.66 8.67
CA GLU A 120 7.59 6.48 7.93
C GLU A 120 8.99 5.85 7.93
N ASN A 121 9.45 5.35 9.08
CA ASN A 121 10.74 4.66 9.17
C ASN A 121 10.78 3.39 8.33
N ALA A 122 9.72 2.58 8.36
CA ALA A 122 9.64 1.35 7.56
C ALA A 122 9.52 1.63 6.05
N VAL A 123 8.81 2.71 5.66
CA VAL A 123 8.80 3.21 4.27
C VAL A 123 10.20 3.64 3.84
N SER A 124 10.90 4.41 4.67
CA SER A 124 12.26 4.88 4.38
C SER A 124 13.23 3.71 4.25
N TRP A 125 13.19 2.76 5.17
CA TRP A 125 13.96 1.53 5.11
C TRP A 125 13.68 0.76 3.81
N LEU A 126 12.40 0.60 3.43
CA LEU A 126 12.01 -0.09 2.21
C LEU A 126 12.58 0.64 0.97
N LYS A 127 12.44 1.96 0.89
CA LYS A 127 13.02 2.78 -0.20
C LYS A 127 14.55 2.69 -0.26
N GLN A 128 15.25 2.61 0.88
CA GLN A 128 16.71 2.45 0.92
C GLN A 128 17.20 1.09 0.40
N LYS A 129 16.39 0.02 0.48
CA LYS A 129 16.73 -1.29 -0.07
C LYS A 129 16.59 -1.39 -1.59
N ARG A 130 16.15 -0.32 -2.24
CA ARG A 130 15.98 -0.23 -3.69
C ARG A 130 17.33 -0.07 -4.39
N THR A 131 17.46 -0.62 -5.59
CA THR A 131 18.63 -0.39 -6.45
C THR A 131 18.57 1.00 -7.10
N SER A 132 19.69 1.46 -7.69
CA SER A 132 19.74 2.68 -8.52
C SER A 132 18.70 2.72 -9.65
N ALA A 133 18.35 1.56 -10.22
CA ALA A 133 17.30 1.39 -11.24
C ALA A 133 15.86 1.37 -10.68
N TRP A 134 15.61 1.94 -9.50
CA TRP A 134 14.28 2.09 -8.90
C TRP A 134 13.49 0.78 -8.68
N ARG A 135 14.18 -0.35 -8.44
CA ARG A 135 13.59 -1.71 -8.27
C ARG A 135 14.07 -2.45 -7.02
N TRP A 136 13.37 -3.52 -6.64
CA TRP A 136 13.70 -4.45 -5.54
C TRP A 136 13.95 -5.88 -6.04
N LYS A 137 14.58 -6.02 -7.22
CA LYS A 137 14.81 -7.32 -7.89
C LYS A 137 13.49 -8.10 -8.02
N GLU A 138 13.43 -9.34 -7.53
CA GLU A 138 12.22 -10.19 -7.52
C GLU A 138 11.08 -9.63 -6.65
N ASN A 139 11.40 -8.79 -5.67
CA ASN A 139 10.42 -8.25 -4.73
C ASN A 139 9.78 -6.94 -5.19
N THR A 140 10.10 -6.45 -6.39
CA THR A 140 9.53 -5.20 -6.93
C THR A 140 8.00 -5.17 -6.87
N PRO A 141 7.27 -6.22 -7.31
CA PRO A 141 5.80 -6.25 -7.21
C PRO A 141 5.27 -6.13 -5.77
N ARG A 142 5.96 -6.72 -4.80
CA ARG A 142 5.58 -6.65 -3.38
C ARG A 142 5.87 -5.27 -2.80
N ALA A 143 7.00 -4.67 -3.16
CA ALA A 143 7.39 -3.34 -2.67
C ALA A 143 6.38 -2.27 -3.08
N VAL A 144 5.95 -2.27 -4.35
CA VAL A 144 4.96 -1.29 -4.84
C VAL A 144 3.61 -1.46 -4.15
N VAL A 145 3.17 -2.70 -3.90
CA VAL A 145 1.95 -2.98 -3.12
C VAL A 145 2.07 -2.48 -1.68
N ALA A 146 3.19 -2.75 -1.00
CA ALA A 146 3.40 -2.25 0.36
C ALA A 146 3.41 -0.72 0.41
N LEU A 147 4.11 -0.04 -0.51
CA LEU A 147 4.15 1.43 -0.56
C LEU A 147 2.77 2.03 -0.81
N TYR A 148 1.99 1.44 -1.72
CA TYR A 148 0.61 1.87 -1.96
C TYR A 148 -0.27 1.71 -0.73
N LEU A 149 -0.27 0.52 -0.12
CA LEU A 149 -1.09 0.23 1.06
C LEU A 149 -0.64 1.03 2.30
N ALA A 150 0.61 1.47 2.35
CA ALA A 150 1.12 2.37 3.39
C ALA A 150 0.75 3.85 3.17
N SER A 151 0.06 4.19 2.07
CA SER A 151 -0.14 5.57 1.61
C SER A 151 1.17 6.32 1.34
N ALA A 152 2.24 5.61 0.97
CA ALA A 152 3.56 6.16 0.65
C ALA A 152 3.82 6.34 -0.84
N ALA A 153 2.94 5.79 -1.69
CA ALA A 153 2.89 5.97 -3.14
C ALA A 153 1.43 5.90 -3.60
N ASN A 154 1.05 6.64 -4.64
CA ASN A 154 -0.33 6.67 -5.16
C ASN A 154 -0.43 6.25 -6.64
N PHE A 155 0.70 6.20 -7.36
CA PHE A 155 0.82 5.80 -8.76
C PHE A 155 -0.13 6.54 -9.71
N ASN A 156 -0.39 7.81 -9.41
CA ASN A 156 -1.38 8.62 -10.12
C ASN A 156 -0.82 9.39 -11.35
N GLY A 157 0.41 9.11 -11.81
CA GLY A 157 1.01 9.82 -12.94
C GLY A 157 1.79 11.09 -12.59
N THR A 158 1.78 11.55 -11.34
CA THR A 158 2.34 12.87 -10.97
C THR A 158 3.78 12.83 -10.45
N VAL A 159 4.23 11.69 -9.92
CA VAL A 159 5.54 11.55 -9.28
C VAL A 159 6.43 10.65 -10.15
N LEU A 160 7.51 11.20 -10.70
CA LEU A 160 8.45 10.47 -11.57
C LEU A 160 9.02 9.21 -10.92
N GLU A 161 9.39 9.28 -9.63
CA GLU A 161 9.86 8.13 -8.86
C GLU A 161 8.85 6.97 -8.88
N GLU A 162 7.55 7.27 -8.75
CA GLU A 162 6.48 6.28 -8.75
C GLU A 162 6.22 5.71 -10.16
N GLU A 163 6.33 6.54 -11.20
CA GLU A 163 6.24 6.08 -12.60
C GLU A 163 7.37 5.11 -12.94
N LEU A 164 8.60 5.37 -12.47
CA LEU A 164 9.72 4.46 -12.67
C LEU A 164 9.49 3.11 -11.96
N MET A 165 8.99 3.12 -10.72
CA MET A 165 8.62 1.87 -10.01
C MET A 165 7.53 1.09 -10.75
N ALA A 166 6.54 1.81 -11.29
CA ALA A 166 5.47 1.21 -12.07
C ALA A 166 5.97 0.60 -13.38
N LYS A 167 6.89 1.26 -14.08
CA LYS A 167 7.55 0.72 -15.28
C LYS A 167 8.40 -0.51 -14.97
N GLN A 168 9.12 -0.52 -13.86
CA GLN A 168 9.84 -1.72 -13.40
C GLN A 168 8.87 -2.87 -13.08
N THR A 169 7.68 -2.58 -12.58
CA THR A 169 6.63 -3.58 -12.31
C THR A 169 6.03 -4.15 -13.59
N GLU A 170 5.75 -3.29 -14.57
CA GLU A 170 5.32 -3.67 -15.93
C GLU A 170 6.36 -4.60 -16.59
N LEU A 171 7.62 -4.17 -16.66
CA LEU A 171 8.73 -4.95 -17.21
C LEU A 171 8.88 -6.30 -16.51
N LYS A 172 8.89 -6.31 -15.17
CA LYS A 172 9.07 -7.55 -14.40
C LYS A 172 7.93 -8.54 -14.65
N THR A 173 6.71 -8.04 -14.78
CA THR A 173 5.53 -8.85 -15.09
C THR A 173 5.63 -9.42 -16.51
N ALA A 174 6.01 -8.61 -17.50
CA ALA A 174 6.20 -9.06 -18.88
C ALA A 174 7.26 -10.17 -18.98
N VAL A 175 8.41 -9.99 -18.34
CA VAL A 175 9.48 -11.01 -18.28
C VAL A 175 9.00 -12.30 -17.61
N ALA A 176 8.19 -12.18 -16.54
CA ALA A 176 7.66 -13.36 -15.87
C ALA A 176 6.73 -14.18 -16.77
N LEU A 177 5.89 -13.54 -17.59
CA LEU A 177 4.93 -14.22 -18.47
C LEU A 177 5.55 -15.09 -19.56
N LEU A 178 6.84 -14.93 -19.82
CA LEU A 178 7.58 -15.70 -20.82
C LEU A 178 8.22 -16.95 -20.24
N ARG A 179 8.17 -17.11 -18.92
CA ARG A 179 8.51 -18.37 -18.27
C ARG A 179 7.50 -19.43 -18.71
N PRO A 180 7.94 -20.69 -18.93
CA PRO A 180 7.08 -21.77 -19.41
C PRO A 180 5.92 -22.07 -18.46
N SER A 181 6.12 -21.83 -17.16
CA SER A 181 5.08 -21.94 -16.14
C SER A 181 5.19 -20.80 -15.13
N LEU A 182 4.03 -20.32 -14.68
CA LEU A 182 3.90 -19.45 -13.51
C LEU A 182 2.93 -20.11 -12.56
N THR A 183 3.26 -20.11 -11.29
CA THR A 183 2.36 -20.59 -10.24
C THR A 183 1.21 -19.60 -10.03
N ASN A 184 0.08 -20.11 -9.50
CA ASN A 184 -1.05 -19.26 -9.11
C ASN A 184 -0.64 -18.15 -8.12
N SER A 185 0.33 -18.42 -7.26
CA SER A 185 0.83 -17.50 -6.24
C SER A 185 1.69 -16.39 -6.86
N GLU A 186 2.58 -16.72 -7.80
CA GLU A 186 3.34 -15.72 -8.56
C GLU A 186 2.41 -14.83 -9.39
N LEU A 187 1.44 -15.43 -10.09
CA LEU A 187 0.47 -14.69 -10.90
C LEU A 187 -0.37 -13.74 -10.03
N SER A 188 -0.74 -14.17 -8.82
CA SER A 188 -1.46 -13.32 -7.85
C SER A 188 -0.65 -12.10 -7.43
N ILE A 189 0.65 -12.26 -7.18
CA ILE A 189 1.56 -11.16 -6.81
C ILE A 189 1.63 -10.13 -7.94
N TYR A 190 1.74 -10.58 -9.20
CA TYR A 190 1.75 -9.66 -10.34
C TYR A 190 0.40 -8.96 -10.53
N ILE A 191 -0.73 -9.66 -10.37
CA ILE A 191 -2.07 -9.05 -10.46
C ILE A 191 -2.21 -7.95 -9.41
N HIS A 192 -1.85 -8.21 -8.14
CA HIS A 192 -1.87 -7.18 -7.08
C HIS A 192 -1.03 -5.96 -7.45
N ALA A 193 0.19 -6.18 -7.95
CA ALA A 193 1.08 -5.09 -8.33
C ALA A 193 0.56 -4.28 -9.53
N LEU A 194 -0.03 -4.94 -10.53
CA LEU A 194 -0.66 -4.26 -11.67
C LEU A 194 -1.87 -3.42 -11.24
N LEU A 195 -2.70 -3.94 -10.33
CA LEU A 195 -3.84 -3.20 -9.78
C LEU A 195 -3.38 -1.91 -9.09
N VAL A 196 -2.43 -1.99 -8.15
CA VAL A 196 -1.94 -0.78 -7.43
C VAL A 196 -1.19 0.18 -8.34
N THR A 197 -0.54 -0.32 -9.38
CA THR A 197 0.11 0.51 -10.40
C THR A 197 -0.84 0.88 -11.55
N CYS A 198 -2.15 0.75 -11.39
CA CYS A 198 -3.14 1.15 -12.40
C CYS A 198 -2.85 0.64 -13.84
N HIS A 199 -2.14 -0.49 -13.98
CA HIS A 199 -2.02 -1.24 -15.22
C HIS A 199 -3.16 -2.26 -15.25
N SER A 200 -3.79 -2.46 -16.41
CA SER A 200 -4.89 -3.43 -16.50
C SER A 200 -4.36 -4.87 -16.49
N PRO A 201 -4.60 -5.68 -15.44
CA PRO A 201 -4.24 -7.10 -15.47
C PRO A 201 -5.14 -7.93 -16.40
N ARG A 202 -6.27 -7.35 -16.85
CA ARG A 202 -7.20 -8.00 -17.79
C ARG A 202 -6.80 -7.81 -19.25
N GLN A 203 -5.96 -6.81 -19.53
CA GLN A 203 -5.49 -6.46 -20.86
C GLN A 203 -3.99 -6.15 -20.80
N PHE A 204 -3.18 -7.04 -20.24
CA PHE A 204 -1.74 -6.82 -20.09
C PHE A 204 -1.00 -7.39 -21.31
N TYR A 205 -0.60 -6.54 -22.27
CA TYR A 205 0.01 -6.96 -23.56
C TYR A 205 -0.75 -8.10 -24.25
N GLY A 206 -2.07 -7.97 -24.37
CA GLY A 206 -2.94 -8.99 -24.97
C GLY A 206 -3.22 -10.21 -24.06
N ASN A 207 -2.66 -10.26 -22.86
CA ASN A 207 -2.90 -11.33 -21.89
C ASN A 207 -3.94 -10.90 -20.84
N ASN A 208 -4.90 -11.77 -20.56
CA ASN A 208 -5.83 -11.61 -19.44
C ASN A 208 -5.35 -12.44 -18.25
N LEU A 209 -4.55 -11.82 -17.39
CA LEU A 209 -3.92 -12.49 -16.24
C LEU A 209 -4.94 -12.91 -15.20
N VAL A 210 -6.00 -12.13 -15.01
CA VAL A 210 -7.09 -12.44 -14.09
C VAL A 210 -7.83 -13.70 -14.54
N LYS A 211 -8.14 -13.81 -15.84
CA LYS A 211 -8.75 -15.02 -16.41
C LYS A 211 -7.82 -16.22 -16.30
N ARG A 212 -6.53 -16.06 -16.65
CA ARG A 212 -5.51 -17.11 -16.52
C ARG A 212 -5.41 -17.63 -15.08
N LEU A 213 -5.44 -16.73 -14.08
CA LEU A 213 -5.42 -17.14 -12.67
C LEU A 213 -6.67 -17.94 -12.30
N LYS A 214 -7.84 -17.51 -12.77
CA LYS A 214 -9.10 -18.24 -12.51
C LYS A 214 -9.09 -19.64 -13.10
N GLU A 215 -8.64 -19.79 -14.35
CA GLU A 215 -8.46 -21.07 -15.03
C GLU A 215 -7.46 -21.96 -14.28
N GLN A 216 -6.31 -21.41 -13.84
CA GLN A 216 -5.34 -22.15 -13.02
C GLN A 216 -5.91 -22.65 -11.69
N VAL A 217 -6.80 -21.87 -11.06
CA VAL A 217 -7.47 -22.29 -9.83
C VAL A 217 -8.49 -23.37 -10.12
N GLU A 218 -9.25 -23.28 -11.21
CA GLU A 218 -10.22 -24.29 -11.64
C GLU A 218 -9.56 -25.64 -11.91
N GLU A 219 -8.45 -25.64 -12.65
CA GLU A 219 -7.67 -26.82 -13.04
C GLU A 219 -6.72 -27.34 -11.95
N ALA A 220 -6.55 -26.61 -10.84
CA ALA A 220 -5.63 -27.01 -9.78
C ALA A 220 -5.99 -28.41 -9.23
N GLY A 221 -4.98 -29.17 -8.82
CA GLY A 221 -5.22 -30.44 -8.12
C GLY A 221 -5.71 -30.21 -6.67
N ASN A 222 -5.01 -30.84 -5.73
CA ASN A 222 -5.46 -30.93 -4.34
C ASN A 222 -5.33 -29.63 -3.52
N PHE A 223 -4.53 -28.64 -3.96
CA PHE A 223 -4.28 -27.43 -3.18
C PHE A 223 -4.19 -26.17 -4.04
N THR A 224 -4.97 -25.16 -3.66
CA THR A 224 -4.89 -23.80 -4.19
C THR A 224 -4.43 -22.87 -3.07
N HIS A 225 -3.36 -22.12 -3.30
CA HIS A 225 -2.88 -21.15 -2.32
C HIS A 225 -3.89 -19.99 -2.16
N PRO A 226 -4.30 -19.59 -0.94
CA PRO A 226 -5.37 -18.62 -0.74
C PRO A 226 -5.14 -17.23 -1.34
N LEU A 227 -3.88 -16.86 -1.56
CA LEU A 227 -3.51 -15.62 -2.25
C LEU A 227 -4.18 -15.48 -3.63
N ALA A 228 -4.46 -16.60 -4.32
CA ALA A 228 -5.20 -16.60 -5.57
C ALA A 228 -6.63 -16.07 -5.42
N TYR A 229 -7.34 -16.47 -4.36
CA TYR A 229 -8.69 -15.97 -4.08
C TYR A 229 -8.67 -14.50 -3.66
N VAL A 230 -7.65 -14.08 -2.90
CA VAL A 230 -7.43 -12.66 -2.57
C VAL A 230 -7.22 -11.84 -3.85
N ALA A 231 -6.39 -12.31 -4.78
CA ALA A 231 -6.13 -11.64 -6.06
C ALA A 231 -7.35 -11.58 -6.98
N LEU A 232 -8.12 -12.67 -7.09
CA LEU A 232 -9.37 -12.67 -7.84
C LEU A 232 -10.38 -11.68 -7.24
N CYS A 233 -10.54 -11.66 -5.92
CA CYS A 233 -11.45 -10.73 -5.25
C CYS A 233 -11.02 -9.27 -5.45
N ASN A 234 -9.73 -8.97 -5.25
CA ASN A 234 -9.18 -7.62 -5.48
C ASN A 234 -9.32 -7.16 -6.94
N ALA A 235 -9.27 -8.08 -7.91
CA ALA A 235 -9.50 -7.79 -9.32
C ALA A 235 -10.99 -7.69 -9.70
N ASN A 236 -11.88 -7.70 -8.71
CA ASN A 236 -13.33 -7.75 -8.86
C ASN A 236 -13.79 -8.92 -9.76
N GLU A 237 -13.10 -10.06 -9.68
CA GLU A 237 -13.42 -11.28 -10.43
C GLU A 237 -14.28 -12.22 -9.59
N SER A 238 -15.18 -12.96 -10.23
CA SER A 238 -15.97 -13.98 -9.55
C SER A 238 -15.11 -15.21 -9.26
N TRP A 239 -15.28 -15.78 -8.06
CA TRP A 239 -14.56 -17.00 -7.68
C TRP A 239 -15.06 -18.24 -8.42
N PRO A 240 -14.18 -19.22 -8.70
CA PRO A 240 -14.55 -20.56 -9.15
C PRO A 240 -15.49 -21.29 -8.19
N LEU A 241 -16.29 -22.22 -8.69
CA LEU A 241 -17.25 -23.01 -7.88
C LEU A 241 -16.58 -23.77 -6.72
N ARG A 242 -15.35 -24.24 -6.91
CA ARG A 242 -14.55 -24.94 -5.90
C ARG A 242 -14.06 -24.06 -4.74
N ALA A 243 -14.08 -22.73 -4.87
CA ALA A 243 -13.47 -21.81 -3.91
C ALA A 243 -13.95 -22.03 -2.48
N SER A 244 -15.26 -22.26 -2.29
CA SER A 244 -15.82 -22.55 -0.97
C SER A 244 -15.27 -23.84 -0.37
N SER A 245 -15.08 -24.88 -1.17
CA SER A 245 -14.53 -26.16 -0.73
C SER A 245 -13.05 -26.03 -0.36
N ASP A 246 -12.25 -25.37 -1.21
CA ASP A 246 -10.82 -25.16 -1.01
C ASP A 246 -10.58 -24.37 0.29
N LEU A 247 -11.27 -23.24 0.46
CA LEU A 247 -11.14 -22.40 1.65
C LEU A 247 -11.65 -23.11 2.91
N ASN A 248 -12.77 -23.83 2.85
CA ASN A 248 -13.26 -24.59 4.00
C ASN A 248 -12.29 -25.70 4.44
N THR A 249 -11.61 -26.35 3.49
CA THR A 249 -10.61 -27.38 3.78
C THR A 249 -9.42 -26.78 4.54
N ILE A 250 -8.96 -25.59 4.13
CA ILE A 250 -7.90 -24.84 4.81
C ILE A 250 -8.32 -24.43 6.23
N LEU A 251 -9.51 -23.84 6.38
CA LEU A 251 -10.01 -23.37 7.69
C LEU A 251 -10.30 -24.53 8.66
N ARG A 252 -10.65 -25.72 8.15
CA ARG A 252 -10.86 -26.93 8.97
C ARG A 252 -9.57 -27.63 9.38
N SER A 253 -8.44 -27.28 8.79
CA SER A 253 -7.17 -27.94 9.09
C SER A 253 -6.80 -27.74 10.56
N ASN A 254 -6.73 -28.84 11.30
CA ASN A 254 -6.28 -28.87 12.70
C ASN A 254 -4.81 -29.28 12.83
N SER A 255 -4.05 -29.22 11.74
CA SER A 255 -2.64 -29.57 11.75
C SER A 255 -1.85 -28.64 12.69
N GLU A 256 -0.97 -29.23 13.50
CA GLU A 256 -0.13 -28.49 14.46
C GLU A 256 1.02 -27.73 13.80
N TYR A 257 1.23 -27.90 12.49
CA TYR A 257 2.31 -27.21 11.79
C TYR A 257 2.11 -25.68 11.83
N PRO A 258 3.12 -24.89 12.27
CA PRO A 258 2.94 -23.45 12.50
C PRO A 258 2.45 -22.65 11.28
N PHE A 259 2.88 -23.02 10.06
CA PHE A 259 2.51 -22.31 8.83
C PHE A 259 1.01 -22.40 8.49
N VAL A 260 0.27 -23.33 9.08
CA VAL A 260 -1.17 -23.51 8.82
C VAL A 260 -1.95 -22.24 9.18
N LYS A 261 -1.56 -21.55 10.26
CA LYS A 261 -2.16 -20.28 10.69
C LYS A 261 -1.96 -19.18 9.65
N ASP A 262 -0.81 -19.17 8.98
CA ASP A 262 -0.50 -18.18 7.93
C ASP A 262 -1.42 -18.37 6.72
N ILE A 263 -1.62 -19.62 6.30
CA ILE A 263 -2.51 -19.98 5.19
C ILE A 263 -3.98 -19.73 5.57
N GLN A 264 -4.38 -20.03 6.80
CA GLN A 264 -5.71 -19.73 7.33
C GLN A 264 -5.97 -18.22 7.39
N ALA A 265 -4.98 -17.41 7.77
CA ALA A 265 -5.10 -15.95 7.77
C ALA A 265 -5.33 -15.40 6.35
N MET A 266 -4.62 -15.92 5.35
CA MET A 266 -4.87 -15.55 3.95
C MET A 266 -6.24 -16.02 3.43
N ALA A 267 -6.69 -17.22 3.83
CA ALA A 267 -8.03 -17.70 3.51
C ALA A 267 -9.12 -16.82 4.16
N LEU A 268 -8.90 -16.38 5.40
CA LEU A 268 -9.80 -15.48 6.11
C LEU A 268 -9.85 -14.09 5.45
N MET A 269 -8.70 -13.56 5.00
CA MET A 269 -8.66 -12.33 4.19
C MET A 269 -9.46 -12.49 2.89
N ALA A 270 -9.28 -13.59 2.16
CA ALA A 270 -10.02 -13.86 0.94
C ALA A 270 -11.54 -13.83 1.19
N LEU A 271 -12.01 -14.56 2.21
CA LEU A 271 -13.42 -14.55 2.60
C LEU A 271 -13.88 -13.15 2.97
N SER A 272 -13.12 -12.42 3.80
CA SER A 272 -13.47 -11.05 4.19
C SER A 272 -13.66 -10.13 2.99
N CYS A 273 -12.79 -10.25 1.97
CA CYS A 273 -12.92 -9.50 0.73
C CYS A 273 -14.23 -9.81 0.00
N GLU A 274 -14.58 -11.09 -0.16
CA GLU A 274 -15.82 -11.49 -0.85
C GLU A 274 -17.07 -11.07 -0.05
N ALA A 275 -17.02 -11.13 1.28
CA ALA A 275 -18.09 -10.63 2.16
C ALA A 275 -18.30 -9.12 1.98
N ASN A 276 -17.23 -8.36 1.81
CA ASN A 276 -17.29 -6.91 1.63
C ASN A 276 -17.83 -6.52 0.24
N ARG A 277 -17.59 -7.33 -0.81
CA ARG A 277 -18.19 -7.11 -2.14
C ARG A 277 -19.72 -7.24 -2.13
N GLY A 278 -20.26 -8.15 -1.31
CA GLY A 278 -21.71 -8.38 -1.19
C GLY A 278 -22.51 -7.22 -0.56
N ARG A 279 -21.86 -6.24 0.08
CA ARG A 279 -22.53 -5.08 0.71
C ARG A 279 -23.08 -4.06 -0.29
N ASN A 280 -22.68 -4.10 -1.56
CA ASN A 280 -23.05 -3.11 -2.59
C ASN A 280 -24.14 -3.55 -3.59
N GLY A 281 -24.87 -4.65 -3.34
CA GLY A 281 -26.08 -4.92 -4.13
C GLY A 281 -26.51 -6.38 -4.32
N ASP A 282 -25.79 -7.35 -3.78
CA ASP A 282 -26.16 -8.76 -3.90
C ASP A 282 -25.75 -9.46 -2.60
N ASN A 283 -26.74 -9.77 -1.75
CA ASN A 283 -26.53 -10.36 -0.42
C ASN A 283 -26.11 -11.84 -0.56
N ARG A 284 -24.97 -12.09 -1.21
CA ARG A 284 -24.35 -13.42 -1.34
C ARG A 284 -23.65 -13.76 -0.03
N MET A 285 -24.48 -13.98 0.98
CA MET A 285 -24.02 -14.53 2.25
C MET A 285 -23.39 -15.90 1.98
N PHE A 286 -22.26 -16.18 2.63
CA PHE A 286 -21.61 -17.49 2.54
C PHE A 286 -22.60 -18.61 2.84
N THR A 287 -22.32 -19.81 2.30
CA THR A 287 -23.02 -21.01 2.79
C THR A 287 -22.84 -21.13 4.31
N HIS A 288 -23.86 -21.63 5.01
CA HIS A 288 -23.84 -21.80 6.47
C HIS A 288 -22.54 -22.45 7.00
N PRO A 289 -22.00 -23.53 6.38
CA PRO A 289 -20.75 -24.14 6.82
C PRO A 289 -19.54 -23.20 6.73
N THR A 290 -19.41 -22.44 5.65
CA THR A 290 -18.31 -21.49 5.45
C THR A 290 -18.37 -20.35 6.47
N LEU A 291 -19.57 -19.81 6.73
CA LEU A 291 -19.74 -18.75 7.73
C LEU A 291 -19.35 -19.20 9.13
N THR A 292 -19.70 -20.44 9.51
CA THR A 292 -19.33 -21.00 10.81
C THR A 292 -17.81 -21.14 10.94
N LEU A 293 -17.13 -21.67 9.92
CA LEU A 293 -15.67 -21.79 9.92
C LEU A 293 -14.98 -20.42 9.97
N TYR A 294 -15.48 -19.46 9.20
CA TYR A 294 -15.01 -18.08 9.19
C TYR A 294 -15.05 -17.47 10.60
N LYS A 295 -16.20 -17.54 11.28
CA LYS A 295 -16.38 -17.03 12.65
C LYS A 295 -15.52 -17.77 13.67
N ASN A 296 -15.44 -19.10 13.57
CA ASN A 296 -14.64 -19.92 14.48
C ASN A 296 -13.14 -19.61 14.34
N THR A 297 -12.67 -19.37 13.12
CA THR A 297 -11.26 -19.02 12.85
C THR A 297 -10.93 -17.66 13.45
N ILE A 298 -11.80 -16.65 13.28
CA ILE A 298 -11.65 -15.34 13.93
C ILE A 298 -11.53 -15.50 15.45
N HIS A 299 -12.47 -16.24 16.06
CA HIS A 299 -12.46 -16.48 17.49
C HIS A 299 -11.19 -17.21 17.95
N HIS A 300 -10.74 -18.21 17.19
CA HIS A 300 -9.51 -18.93 17.47
C HIS A 300 -8.28 -18.01 17.44
N PHE A 301 -8.11 -17.21 16.38
CA PHE A 301 -7.00 -16.27 16.27
C PHE A 301 -6.94 -15.32 17.46
N LYS A 302 -8.06 -14.68 17.81
CA LYS A 302 -8.14 -13.80 18.99
C LYS A 302 -7.70 -14.49 20.28
N LYS A 303 -8.11 -15.74 20.47
CA LYS A 303 -7.80 -16.53 21.68
C LYS A 303 -6.31 -16.94 21.78
N VAL A 304 -5.64 -17.16 20.65
CA VAL A 304 -4.24 -17.64 20.63
C VAL A 304 -3.20 -16.52 20.65
N GLN A 305 -3.61 -15.26 20.84
CA GLN A 305 -2.68 -14.16 20.99
C GLN A 305 -1.79 -14.36 22.23
N ALA A 306 -0.48 -14.26 22.04
CA ALA A 306 0.49 -14.39 23.11
C ALA A 306 0.52 -13.16 24.04
N HIS A 307 1.15 -13.32 25.20
CA HIS A 307 1.26 -12.24 26.20
C HIS A 307 2.03 -11.02 25.71
N ASP A 308 3.01 -11.22 24.81
CA ASP A 308 3.79 -10.17 24.17
C ASP A 308 3.01 -9.45 23.04
N GLY A 309 1.79 -9.88 22.74
CA GLY A 309 0.94 -9.35 21.68
C GLY A 309 1.08 -10.06 20.33
N SER A 310 2.06 -10.95 20.18
CA SER A 310 2.33 -11.67 18.94
C SER A 310 1.37 -12.85 18.72
N PHE A 311 1.44 -13.45 17.53
CA PHE A 311 0.82 -14.73 17.21
C PHE A 311 1.86 -15.82 16.88
N GLY A 312 3.09 -15.66 17.36
CA GLY A 312 4.20 -16.60 17.16
C GLY A 312 5.46 -15.92 16.66
N ASN A 313 5.48 -15.52 15.39
CA ASN A 313 6.59 -14.78 14.78
C ASN A 313 6.08 -13.50 14.07
N VAL A 314 6.99 -12.68 13.54
CA VAL A 314 6.63 -11.41 12.88
C VAL A 314 5.71 -11.60 11.66
N TYR A 315 5.93 -12.63 10.84
CA TYR A 315 5.14 -12.88 9.62
C TYR A 315 3.73 -13.36 9.96
N THR A 316 3.61 -14.35 10.84
CA THR A 316 2.33 -14.87 11.34
C THR A 316 1.54 -13.79 12.05
N THR A 317 2.22 -12.97 12.85
CA THR A 317 1.59 -11.82 13.54
C THR A 317 1.04 -10.82 12.54
N ALA A 318 1.81 -10.49 11.50
CA ALA A 318 1.36 -9.57 10.46
C ALA A 318 0.16 -10.14 9.68
N LEU A 319 0.21 -11.41 9.26
CA LEU A 319 -0.87 -12.04 8.50
C LEU A 319 -2.17 -12.14 9.29
N ILE A 320 -2.12 -12.61 10.54
CA ILE A 320 -3.32 -12.71 11.40
C ILE A 320 -3.88 -11.32 11.70
N THR A 321 -3.02 -10.33 11.96
CA THR A 321 -3.47 -8.95 12.19
C THR A 321 -4.17 -8.39 10.95
N GLN A 322 -3.61 -8.56 9.75
CA GLN A 322 -4.30 -8.17 8.51
C GLN A 322 -5.65 -8.90 8.36
N ALA A 323 -5.71 -10.19 8.70
CA ALA A 323 -6.94 -10.96 8.62
C ALA A 323 -8.02 -10.46 9.61
N LEU A 324 -7.63 -10.10 10.83
CA LEU A 324 -8.52 -9.51 11.83
C LEU A 324 -9.00 -8.09 11.44
N LEU A 325 -8.12 -7.26 10.87
CA LEU A 325 -8.50 -5.96 10.33
C LEU A 325 -9.48 -6.11 9.16
N SER A 326 -9.17 -6.98 8.20
CA SER A 326 -10.02 -7.23 7.02
C SER A 326 -11.42 -7.74 7.38
N SER A 327 -11.54 -8.44 8.52
CA SER A 327 -12.80 -8.98 9.03
C SER A 327 -13.53 -8.03 9.99
N GLY A 328 -13.10 -6.78 10.09
CA GLY A 328 -13.74 -5.73 10.89
C GLY A 328 -13.63 -5.94 12.40
N GLN A 329 -12.52 -6.52 12.87
CA GLN A 329 -12.30 -6.79 14.30
C GLN A 329 -11.48 -5.70 15.01
N GLU A 330 -11.24 -4.57 14.36
CA GLU A 330 -10.40 -3.48 14.87
C GLU A 330 -10.85 -2.94 16.24
N ASP A 331 -12.16 -2.73 16.40
CA ASP A 331 -12.76 -2.21 17.65
C ASP A 331 -13.10 -3.31 18.68
N SER A 332 -12.72 -4.55 18.40
CA SER A 332 -13.11 -5.69 19.23
C SER A 332 -12.24 -5.80 20.49
N LYS A 333 -12.87 -5.92 21.66
CA LYS A 333 -12.20 -5.95 22.97
C LYS A 333 -11.66 -7.32 23.38
N ASP A 334 -12.00 -8.36 22.64
CA ASP A 334 -11.63 -9.76 22.91
C ASP A 334 -10.26 -10.16 22.35
N TRP A 335 -9.51 -9.21 21.78
CA TRP A 335 -8.10 -9.34 21.45
C TRP A 335 -7.37 -8.00 21.63
N LYS A 336 -6.04 -8.04 21.72
CA LYS A 336 -5.21 -6.88 22.05
C LYS A 336 -4.54 -6.32 20.79
N LEU A 337 -5.29 -5.55 19.99
CA LEU A 337 -4.76 -4.87 18.79
C LEU A 337 -3.51 -4.05 19.12
N ASN A 338 -3.57 -3.19 20.13
CA ASN A 338 -2.46 -2.32 20.54
C ASN A 338 -1.17 -3.12 20.84
N ALA A 339 -1.29 -4.29 21.49
CA ALA A 339 -0.14 -5.14 21.78
C ALA A 339 0.46 -5.74 20.49
N ALA A 340 -0.38 -6.20 19.56
CA ALA A 340 0.08 -6.72 18.26
C ALA A 340 0.81 -5.64 17.44
N ILE A 341 0.26 -4.43 17.38
CA ILE A 341 0.88 -3.30 16.66
C ILE A 341 2.22 -2.91 17.30
N LYS A 342 2.29 -2.81 18.64
CA LYS A 342 3.54 -2.55 19.34
C LYS A 342 4.59 -3.62 19.11
N TYR A 343 4.19 -4.90 19.07
CA TYR A 343 5.07 -6.00 18.73
C TYR A 343 5.64 -5.83 17.32
N LEU A 344 4.79 -5.58 16.31
CA LEU A 344 5.23 -5.37 14.92
C LEU A 344 6.16 -4.15 14.80
N MET A 345 5.84 -3.03 15.44
CA MET A 345 6.70 -1.84 15.45
C MET A 345 8.07 -2.13 16.07
N LYS A 346 8.13 -2.96 17.12
CA LYS A 346 9.39 -3.38 17.74
C LYS A 346 10.22 -4.24 16.78
N GLU A 347 9.59 -5.23 16.14
CA GLU A 347 10.27 -6.11 15.18
C GLU A 347 10.78 -5.34 13.95
N LEU A 348 10.02 -4.35 13.46
CA LEU A 348 10.46 -3.50 12.34
C LEU A 348 11.66 -2.59 12.69
N LYS A 349 11.89 -2.30 13.97
CA LYS A 349 13.08 -1.57 14.45
C LYS A 349 14.30 -2.48 14.65
N SER A 350 14.13 -3.80 14.60
CA SER A 350 15.22 -4.75 14.79
C SER A 350 16.26 -4.65 13.66
N PRO A 351 17.57 -4.76 13.95
CA PRO A 351 18.60 -4.83 12.89
C PRO A 351 18.43 -6.05 11.98
N SER A 352 17.70 -7.09 12.43
CA SER A 352 17.40 -8.30 11.66
C SER A 352 16.13 -8.21 10.81
N VAL A 353 15.50 -7.03 10.70
CA VAL A 353 14.28 -6.86 9.90
C VAL A 353 14.56 -7.21 8.43
N ASP A 354 13.69 -8.03 7.84
CA ASP A 354 13.79 -8.42 6.44
C ASP A 354 12.70 -7.78 5.57
N PHE A 355 12.81 -8.01 4.26
CA PHE A 355 11.89 -7.47 3.28
C PHE A 355 10.46 -7.99 3.48
N LEU A 356 10.29 -9.28 3.80
CA LEU A 356 8.99 -9.92 3.89
C LEU A 356 8.22 -9.44 5.12
N ALA A 357 8.88 -9.33 6.27
CA ALA A 357 8.34 -8.76 7.50
C ALA A 357 7.86 -7.32 7.25
N THR A 358 8.70 -6.51 6.59
CA THR A 358 8.34 -5.13 6.22
C THR A 358 7.13 -5.11 5.28
N TYR A 359 7.14 -5.90 4.20
CA TYR A 359 6.03 -5.99 3.25
C TYR A 359 4.68 -6.36 3.91
N LEU A 360 4.69 -7.32 4.83
CA LEU A 360 3.48 -7.78 5.51
C LEU A 360 3.01 -6.82 6.61
N ALA A 361 3.94 -6.12 7.30
CA ALA A 361 3.58 -5.24 8.40
C ALA A 361 3.21 -3.82 7.97
N LEU A 362 3.76 -3.34 6.85
CA LEU A 362 3.57 -1.95 6.42
C LEU A 362 2.11 -1.55 6.16
N PRO A 363 1.25 -2.39 5.52
CA PRO A 363 -0.17 -2.09 5.37
C PRO A 363 -0.87 -1.88 6.71
N ILE A 364 -0.52 -2.70 7.71
CA ILE A 364 -1.13 -2.70 9.04
C ILE A 364 -0.90 -1.36 9.73
N LEU A 365 0.31 -0.79 9.61
CA LEU A 365 0.64 0.53 10.18
C LEU A 365 -0.17 1.67 9.54
N ASN A 366 -0.96 1.40 8.51
CA ASN A 366 -1.90 2.32 7.90
C ASN A 366 -3.38 1.91 8.11
N GLY A 367 -3.64 0.96 9.02
CA GLY A 367 -4.97 0.39 9.23
C GLY A 367 -5.48 -0.44 8.05
N LYS A 368 -4.58 -0.91 7.18
CA LYS A 368 -4.92 -1.64 5.95
C LYS A 368 -4.40 -3.08 5.95
N SER A 369 -4.91 -3.82 4.99
CA SER A 369 -4.64 -5.21 4.65
C SER A 369 -4.49 -5.36 3.14
N LEU A 370 -4.10 -6.55 2.67
CA LEU A 370 -4.05 -6.83 1.23
C LEU A 370 -5.41 -6.71 0.53
N ILE A 371 -6.55 -6.80 1.24
CA ILE A 371 -7.87 -6.74 0.60
C ILE A 371 -8.31 -5.30 0.30
N ASP A 372 -7.65 -4.30 0.86
CA ASP A 372 -7.96 -2.89 0.60
C ASP A 372 -7.65 -2.47 -0.84
N MET A 373 -6.91 -3.31 -1.58
CA MET A 373 -6.76 -3.17 -3.03
C MET A 373 -8.08 -3.38 -3.80
N SER A 374 -9.10 -4.01 -3.21
CA SER A 374 -10.42 -4.18 -3.85
C SER A 374 -11.20 -2.87 -3.98
N TYR A 375 -10.89 -1.85 -3.18
CA TYR A 375 -11.52 -0.52 -3.22
C TYR A 375 -10.80 0.47 -4.13
N LEU A 376 -9.69 0.06 -4.75
CA LEU A 376 -8.90 0.91 -5.63
C LEU A 376 -9.68 1.24 -6.91
N ASN A 377 -9.70 2.54 -7.25
CA ASN A 377 -10.32 3.06 -8.45
C ASN A 377 -9.30 3.77 -9.33
N CYS A 378 -8.83 3.07 -10.37
CA CYS A 378 -7.92 3.63 -11.38
C CYS A 378 -8.64 4.27 -12.57
N SER A 379 -9.96 4.46 -12.53
CA SER A 379 -10.73 5.04 -13.65
C SER A 379 -10.34 6.48 -13.98
N ALA A 380 -9.79 7.22 -13.02
CA ALA A 380 -9.33 8.59 -13.22
C ALA A 380 -7.98 8.69 -13.97
N ASN A 381 -7.14 7.65 -13.91
CA ASN A 381 -5.86 7.61 -14.62
C ASN A 381 -5.47 6.16 -15.02
N PRO A 382 -6.14 5.57 -16.01
CA PRO A 382 -5.74 4.26 -16.52
C PRO A 382 -4.41 4.42 -17.27
N ARG A 383 -3.36 3.69 -16.86
CA ARG A 383 -2.11 3.65 -17.63
C ARG A 383 -2.40 2.98 -18.98
N LYS A 384 -2.29 3.75 -20.05
CA LYS A 384 -2.37 3.25 -21.42
C LYS A 384 -1.05 2.56 -21.77
N HIS A 385 -1.12 1.45 -22.48
CA HIS A 385 0.04 0.83 -23.12
C HIS A 385 0.64 1.87 -24.07
N GLY A 386 1.74 2.48 -23.65
CA GLY A 386 2.52 3.36 -24.52
C GLY A 386 3.43 2.51 -25.39
N ASP A 387 3.40 2.74 -26.70
CA ASP A 387 4.44 2.27 -27.62
C ASP A 387 5.79 2.88 -27.19
N GLY A 388 6.60 2.12 -26.43
CA GLY A 388 7.98 2.47 -26.10
C GLY A 388 8.57 1.76 -24.86
N PRO A 389 9.77 1.17 -24.94
CA PRO A 389 10.40 0.53 -26.09
C PRO A 389 10.50 -0.99 -25.87
N VAL A 390 10.04 -1.74 -26.87
CA VAL A 390 10.29 -3.19 -27.02
C VAL A 390 11.80 -3.51 -26.98
N SER A 391 12.69 -2.51 -27.16
CA SER A 391 14.15 -2.69 -27.08
C SER A 391 14.62 -3.13 -25.70
N GLU A 392 14.14 -2.53 -24.60
CA GLU A 392 14.56 -2.95 -23.25
C GLU A 392 13.98 -4.32 -22.88
N ILE A 393 12.80 -4.65 -23.43
CA ILE A 393 12.22 -5.98 -23.31
C ILE A 393 13.13 -7.00 -24.02
N ASN A 394 13.65 -6.70 -25.22
CA ASN A 394 14.63 -7.55 -25.91
C ASN A 394 15.94 -7.73 -25.12
N ASP A 395 16.34 -6.79 -24.27
CA ASP A 395 17.53 -6.98 -23.41
C ASP A 395 17.29 -8.06 -22.32
N TYR A 396 16.04 -8.28 -21.90
CA TYR A 396 15.69 -9.35 -20.95
C TYR A 396 15.25 -10.66 -21.63
N LEU A 397 14.69 -10.56 -22.83
CA LEU A 397 14.04 -11.67 -23.56
C LEU A 397 14.84 -12.20 -24.75
N GLY A 398 15.82 -11.43 -25.20
CA GLY A 398 16.68 -11.78 -26.31
C GLY A 398 17.56 -12.98 -25.99
N PRO A 399 18.14 -13.60 -27.02
CA PRO A 399 19.17 -14.62 -26.84
C PRO A 399 20.27 -14.11 -25.90
N LYS A 400 20.73 -15.00 -25.01
CA LYS A 400 21.78 -14.71 -24.04
C LYS A 400 23.05 -15.42 -24.44
N MET A 401 24.15 -14.72 -24.28
CA MET A 401 25.48 -15.20 -24.54
C MET A 401 26.25 -15.47 -23.24
N ARG A 402 27.18 -16.42 -23.29
CA ARG A 402 28.09 -16.74 -22.19
C ARG A 402 29.38 -15.98 -22.40
N VAL A 403 29.74 -15.15 -21.43
CA VAL A 403 31.01 -14.42 -21.42
C VAL A 403 31.83 -14.84 -20.21
N ARG A 404 33.14 -15.02 -20.40
CA ARG A 404 34.09 -15.14 -19.30
C ARG A 404 34.72 -13.78 -19.05
N TYR A 405 34.82 -13.39 -17.78
CA TYR A 405 35.52 -12.18 -17.39
C TYR A 405 36.62 -12.50 -16.37
N SER A 406 37.87 -12.17 -16.71
CA SER A 406 39.00 -12.34 -15.80
C SER A 406 39.70 -11.03 -15.44
N LEU A 407 40.19 -10.99 -14.21
CA LEU A 407 41.17 -10.01 -13.73
C LEU A 407 42.52 -10.71 -13.65
N TYR A 408 43.50 -10.18 -14.39
CA TYR A 408 44.91 -10.60 -14.30
C TYR A 408 45.70 -9.51 -13.59
N ILE A 409 46.45 -9.87 -12.56
CA ILE A 409 47.31 -8.94 -11.82
C ILE A 409 48.73 -9.46 -11.87
N GLY A 410 49.67 -8.60 -12.28
CA GLY A 410 51.09 -8.92 -12.39
C GLY A 410 51.52 -9.21 -13.83
N ASP A 411 52.80 -8.95 -14.13
CA ASP A 411 53.35 -9.03 -15.48
C ASP A 411 53.38 -10.47 -16.02
N GLU A 412 53.53 -11.46 -15.13
CA GLU A 412 53.50 -12.90 -15.45
C GLU A 412 52.14 -13.57 -15.18
N LYS A 413 51.08 -12.77 -14.96
CA LYS A 413 49.74 -13.24 -14.54
C LYS A 413 49.76 -13.93 -13.17
N ASP A 414 50.44 -13.31 -12.21
CA ASP A 414 50.64 -13.82 -10.85
C ASP A 414 49.33 -14.15 -10.14
N VAL A 415 48.28 -13.36 -10.39
CA VAL A 415 46.94 -13.60 -9.84
C VAL A 415 45.90 -13.58 -10.96
N ILE A 416 45.05 -14.60 -10.98
CA ILE A 416 43.94 -14.74 -11.91
C ILE A 416 42.64 -14.95 -11.13
N HIS A 417 41.67 -14.06 -11.37
CA HIS A 417 40.30 -14.22 -10.89
C HIS A 417 39.34 -14.24 -12.08
N THR A 418 38.50 -15.27 -12.18
CA THR A 418 37.62 -15.46 -13.33
C THR A 418 36.18 -15.71 -12.88
N ILE A 419 35.25 -15.01 -13.49
CA ILE A 419 33.81 -15.20 -13.35
C ILE A 419 33.22 -15.54 -14.72
N SER A 420 32.19 -16.38 -14.75
CA SER A 420 31.46 -16.72 -15.98
C SER A 420 30.04 -16.16 -15.85
N LEU A 421 29.67 -15.29 -16.78
CA LEU A 421 28.42 -14.54 -16.77
C LEU A 421 27.53 -14.98 -17.94
N ARG A 422 26.21 -14.94 -17.74
CA ARG A 422 25.23 -15.01 -18.83
C ARG A 422 24.61 -13.63 -19.05
N VAL A 423 25.01 -12.99 -20.14
CA VAL A 423 24.65 -11.62 -20.49
C VAL A 423 23.76 -11.61 -21.74
N PRO A 424 22.95 -10.58 -21.99
CA PRO A 424 22.24 -10.42 -23.27
C PRO A 424 23.21 -10.23 -24.45
N GLU A 425 22.77 -10.56 -25.67
CA GLU A 425 23.56 -10.28 -26.88
C GLU A 425 23.82 -8.78 -27.07
N ASN A 426 24.93 -8.44 -27.73
CA ASN A 426 25.40 -7.07 -28.01
C ASN A 426 25.80 -6.23 -26.80
N TYR A 427 25.91 -6.83 -25.61
CA TYR A 427 26.46 -6.13 -24.45
C TYR A 427 27.90 -5.69 -24.68
N THR A 428 28.20 -4.49 -24.24
CA THR A 428 29.54 -3.92 -24.19
C THR A 428 30.36 -4.50 -23.04
N ALA A 429 31.68 -4.44 -23.15
CA ALA A 429 32.58 -4.87 -22.08
C ALA A 429 32.31 -4.12 -20.77
N SER A 430 31.93 -2.85 -20.80
CA SER A 430 31.52 -2.09 -19.60
C SER A 430 30.28 -2.67 -18.93
N GLU A 431 29.26 -3.04 -19.71
CA GLU A 431 28.03 -3.63 -19.16
C GLU A 431 28.28 -5.03 -18.56
N VAL A 432 29.21 -5.79 -19.15
CA VAL A 432 29.68 -7.05 -18.55
C VAL A 432 30.41 -6.81 -17.22
N MET A 433 31.24 -5.77 -17.13
CA MET A 433 31.95 -5.40 -15.90
C MET A 433 30.97 -4.98 -14.78
N GLU A 434 29.95 -4.20 -15.10
CA GLU A 434 28.89 -3.82 -14.15
C GLU A 434 28.13 -5.04 -13.62
N MET A 435 27.82 -6.01 -14.49
CA MET A 435 27.19 -7.26 -14.06
C MET A 435 28.11 -8.08 -13.14
N ALA A 436 29.41 -8.08 -13.41
CA ALA A 436 30.39 -8.78 -12.60
C ALA A 436 30.52 -8.19 -11.19
N GLU A 437 30.50 -6.86 -11.05
CA GLU A 437 30.53 -6.17 -9.75
C GLU A 437 29.33 -6.57 -8.88
N VAL A 438 28.15 -6.72 -9.49
CA VAL A 438 26.93 -7.13 -8.77
C VAL A 438 27.01 -8.57 -8.25
N GLU A 439 27.66 -9.46 -9.01
CA GLU A 439 27.82 -10.87 -8.65
C GLU A 439 28.95 -11.11 -7.64
N ASP A 440 30.08 -10.41 -7.78
CA ASP A 440 31.20 -10.49 -6.84
C ASP A 440 31.84 -9.09 -6.63
N PRO A 441 31.84 -8.56 -5.39
CA PRO A 441 32.42 -7.26 -5.05
C PRO A 441 33.90 -7.10 -5.43
N LYS A 442 34.64 -8.19 -5.68
CA LYS A 442 36.03 -8.13 -6.19
C LYS A 442 36.12 -7.49 -7.58
N TYR A 443 35.05 -7.51 -8.36
CA TYR A 443 35.00 -6.89 -9.68
C TYR A 443 34.60 -5.42 -9.64
N LYS A 444 34.39 -4.85 -8.45
CA LYS A 444 34.14 -3.41 -8.31
C LYS A 444 35.28 -2.61 -8.95
N PHE A 445 34.90 -1.63 -9.76
CA PHE A 445 35.83 -0.80 -10.53
C PHE A 445 35.43 0.67 -10.52
N GLU A 446 36.42 1.54 -10.67
CA GLU A 446 36.23 3.00 -10.80
C GLU A 446 36.75 3.46 -12.16
N TRP A 447 36.02 4.39 -12.77
CA TRP A 447 36.29 4.85 -14.13
C TRP A 447 35.92 6.32 -14.36
N LYS A 448 36.49 6.94 -15.40
CA LYS A 448 36.13 8.30 -15.87
C LYS A 448 36.14 8.37 -17.40
N MET A 449 35.35 9.27 -17.97
CA MET A 449 35.47 9.59 -19.40
C MET A 449 36.71 10.44 -19.67
N THR A 450 37.61 9.94 -20.50
CA THR A 450 38.82 10.66 -20.95
C THR A 450 38.96 10.55 -22.46
N SER A 451 39.08 11.69 -23.16
CA SER A 451 39.19 11.73 -24.62
C SER A 451 38.12 10.92 -25.37
N GLY A 452 36.89 10.95 -24.85
CA GLY A 452 35.75 10.23 -25.43
C GLY A 452 35.80 8.70 -25.30
N LYS A 453 36.57 8.17 -24.35
CA LYS A 453 36.66 6.74 -24.02
C LYS A 453 36.45 6.54 -22.51
N MET A 454 35.84 5.43 -22.13
CA MET A 454 35.80 5.00 -20.74
C MET A 454 37.18 4.55 -20.28
N TYR A 455 37.78 5.29 -19.35
CA TYR A 455 39.09 5.02 -18.77
C TYR A 455 38.91 4.42 -17.38
N VAL A 456 39.16 3.12 -17.26
CA VAL A 456 39.14 2.38 -15.99
C VAL A 456 40.49 2.56 -15.31
N TYR A 457 40.47 3.09 -14.09
CA TYR A 457 41.70 3.43 -13.37
C TYR A 457 41.85 2.69 -12.04
N GLU A 458 40.82 1.98 -11.60
CA GLU A 458 40.87 1.14 -10.40
C GLU A 458 39.95 -0.07 -10.55
N ILE A 459 40.42 -1.26 -10.15
CA ILE A 459 39.61 -2.47 -10.01
C ILE A 459 40.07 -3.18 -8.73
N ALA A 460 39.14 -3.70 -7.94
CA ALA A 460 39.45 -4.41 -6.69
C ALA A 460 40.32 -3.60 -5.70
N LYS A 461 40.19 -2.27 -5.69
CA LYS A 461 41.03 -1.32 -4.94
C LYS A 461 42.51 -1.28 -5.36
N VAL A 462 42.83 -1.78 -6.55
CA VAL A 462 44.15 -1.65 -7.16
C VAL A 462 44.07 -0.54 -8.20
N THR A 463 44.74 0.59 -7.93
CA THR A 463 44.73 1.78 -8.77
C THR A 463 45.88 1.76 -9.78
N ASN A 464 45.69 2.38 -10.95
CA ASN A 464 46.78 2.63 -11.91
C ASN A 464 47.92 3.41 -11.25
N ASP A 465 49.15 3.03 -11.58
CA ASP A 465 50.37 3.63 -11.03
C ASP A 465 51.27 4.11 -12.18
N PRO A 466 51.24 5.41 -12.50
CA PRO A 466 52.07 5.99 -13.55
C PRO A 466 53.57 5.96 -13.25
N GLU A 467 53.99 5.95 -11.98
CA GLU A 467 55.40 5.97 -11.59
C GLU A 467 56.05 4.60 -11.84
N SER A 468 55.33 3.52 -11.51
CA SER A 468 55.77 2.16 -11.85
C SER A 468 55.38 1.70 -13.26
N GLY A 469 54.67 2.55 -14.02
CA GLY A 469 54.22 2.28 -15.38
C GLY A 469 53.12 1.21 -15.48
N LYS A 470 52.41 0.91 -14.38
CA LYS A 470 51.40 -0.15 -14.30
C LYS A 470 49.99 0.38 -14.50
N PHE A 471 49.27 -0.23 -15.44
CA PHE A 471 47.92 0.19 -15.80
C PHE A 471 47.00 -1.02 -16.00
N TRP A 472 45.70 -0.81 -15.75
CA TRP A 472 44.64 -1.70 -16.18
C TRP A 472 44.43 -1.59 -17.69
N LEU A 473 44.74 -2.67 -18.40
CA LEU A 473 44.64 -2.78 -19.85
C LEU A 473 43.53 -3.76 -20.24
N LEU A 474 42.76 -3.40 -21.27
CA LEU A 474 41.64 -4.18 -21.77
C LEU A 474 42.09 -5.17 -22.85
N TYR A 475 41.75 -6.44 -22.67
CA TYR A 475 41.98 -7.50 -23.63
C TYR A 475 40.67 -8.25 -23.91
N VAL A 476 40.51 -8.70 -25.15
CA VAL A 476 39.41 -9.57 -25.59
C VAL A 476 39.97 -10.73 -26.40
N GLY A 477 39.39 -11.91 -26.24
CA GLY A 477 39.74 -13.11 -27.01
C GLY A 477 38.67 -14.20 -26.91
N GLY A 478 38.90 -15.36 -27.51
CA GLY A 478 37.99 -16.51 -27.40
C GLY A 478 38.24 -17.33 -26.14
N ALA A 479 37.19 -17.79 -25.45
CA ALA A 479 37.32 -18.55 -24.19
C ALA A 479 38.04 -19.91 -24.31
N ASN A 480 38.13 -20.45 -25.54
CA ASN A 480 38.71 -21.76 -25.85
C ASN A 480 39.70 -21.72 -27.05
N SER A 481 40.08 -20.54 -27.55
CA SER A 481 41.03 -20.48 -28.67
C SER A 481 42.47 -20.43 -28.14
N SER A 482 43.37 -21.13 -28.84
CA SER A 482 44.83 -20.99 -28.69
C SER A 482 45.35 -19.69 -29.32
N GLU A 483 44.46 -18.77 -29.69
CA GLU A 483 44.81 -17.52 -30.33
C GLU A 483 45.27 -16.49 -29.29
N PRO A 484 46.19 -15.59 -29.68
CA PRO A 484 46.71 -14.57 -28.77
C PRO A 484 45.62 -13.58 -28.34
N LEU A 485 45.64 -13.21 -27.07
CA LEU A 485 44.78 -12.16 -26.50
C LEU A 485 44.99 -10.84 -27.25
N THR A 486 43.92 -10.22 -27.72
CA THR A 486 44.00 -8.96 -28.46
C THR A 486 43.84 -7.79 -27.51
N HIS A 487 44.86 -6.94 -27.40
CA HIS A 487 44.78 -5.69 -26.64
C HIS A 487 43.85 -4.70 -27.36
N SER A 488 42.85 -4.19 -26.65
CA SER A 488 41.92 -3.20 -27.19
C SER A 488 42.35 -1.79 -26.80
N THR A 489 42.51 -0.92 -27.79
CA THR A 489 42.76 0.52 -27.58
C THR A 489 41.46 1.33 -27.42
N LYS A 490 40.30 0.67 -27.53
CA LYS A 490 38.97 1.24 -27.27
C LYS A 490 38.66 1.13 -25.77
N GLY A 491 37.86 2.06 -25.24
CA GLY A 491 37.34 1.92 -23.88
C GLY A 491 36.34 0.74 -23.81
N PRO A 492 36.11 0.16 -22.62
CA PRO A 492 35.15 -0.94 -22.44
C PRO A 492 33.73 -0.59 -22.94
N ASP A 493 33.38 0.70 -22.95
CA ASP A 493 32.12 1.26 -23.47
C ASP A 493 31.91 1.09 -24.99
N LYS A 494 32.97 0.77 -25.74
CA LYS A 494 32.93 0.67 -27.22
C LYS A 494 33.24 -0.72 -27.75
N VAL A 495 33.46 -1.67 -26.86
CA VAL A 495 33.80 -3.05 -27.20
C VAL A 495 32.55 -3.89 -27.00
N ILE A 496 31.93 -4.33 -28.09
CA ILE A 496 30.77 -5.23 -28.05
C ILE A 496 31.29 -6.65 -27.89
N MET A 497 30.76 -7.40 -26.92
CA MET A 497 31.12 -8.77 -26.62
C MET A 497 30.29 -9.76 -27.46
N GLY A 498 30.90 -10.90 -27.79
CA GLY A 498 30.27 -12.04 -28.47
C GLY A 498 30.09 -13.27 -27.58
N ASP A 499 29.33 -14.26 -28.07
CA ASP A 499 29.14 -15.53 -27.35
C ASP A 499 30.40 -16.38 -27.29
N GLY A 500 30.74 -16.83 -26.09
CA GLY A 500 31.96 -17.59 -25.82
C GLY A 500 33.23 -16.72 -25.78
N GLU A 501 33.12 -15.38 -25.81
CA GLU A 501 34.27 -14.51 -25.67
C GLU A 501 34.75 -14.36 -24.22
N HIS A 502 36.01 -13.98 -24.09
CA HIS A 502 36.75 -13.81 -22.85
C HIS A 502 37.23 -12.36 -22.74
N LEU A 503 36.56 -11.62 -21.87
CA LEU A 503 36.95 -10.29 -21.43
C LEU A 503 38.06 -10.40 -20.37
N ILE A 504 39.13 -9.64 -20.51
CA ILE A 504 40.23 -9.61 -19.53
C ILE A 504 40.62 -8.16 -19.25
N LEU A 505 40.64 -7.81 -17.97
CA LEU A 505 41.31 -6.60 -17.50
C LEU A 505 42.63 -7.02 -16.84
N TRP A 506 43.75 -6.54 -17.39
CA TRP A 506 45.08 -6.95 -16.97
C TRP A 506 45.87 -5.76 -16.41
N TYR A 507 46.21 -5.83 -15.13
CA TYR A 507 47.10 -4.90 -14.46
C TYR A 507 48.57 -5.30 -14.66
N LYS A 508 49.27 -4.57 -15.53
CA LYS A 508 50.66 -4.85 -15.90
C LYS A 508 51.40 -3.57 -16.33
N ILE A 509 52.72 -3.67 -16.50
CA ILE A 509 53.51 -2.60 -17.09
C ILE A 509 53.05 -2.37 -18.53
N ALA A 510 52.66 -1.14 -18.84
CA ALA A 510 52.26 -0.75 -20.19
C ALA A 510 53.50 -0.47 -21.06
N THR A 511 53.56 -1.14 -22.20
CA THR A 511 54.53 -0.87 -23.26
C THR A 511 53.81 -0.14 -24.40
N ILE A 512 54.28 1.05 -24.76
CA ILE A 512 53.74 1.84 -25.87
C ILE A 512 54.18 1.26 -27.21
#